data_AF-A0A6C0JWB6-F1
#
_entry.id   AF-A0A6C0JWB6-F1
#
_cell.length_a   1.000
_cell.length_b   1.000
_cell.length_c   1.000
_cell.angle_alpha   90.00
_cell.angle_beta   90.00
_cell.angle_gamma   90.00
#
_symmetry.space_group_name_H-M   'P 1'
#
loop_
_entity.id
_entity.type
_entity.pdbx_description
1 polymer ?
#
loop_
_entity_poly.entity_id
_entity_poly.type
_entity_poly.pdbx_seq_one_letter_code
_entity_poly.pdbx_strand_id
1 'polypeptide(L)'
;MDDDIVNSYIDYEIVNSDIDYEFDKACIEGDINKMTELVERVNSYHKHRGLYYACGQGHVEIIRLLLPHVDQVGIESLNIACHMPFKPVDCYVAIIKLLLEHTKFDTTNTLFTTRDLPVPAEIRNLLDQHMFALDSLEYNKNILT
;
A
#
# COMPACT_ATOMS: atom_id res chain seq x y z
N MET A 1 -32.59 7.83 30.07
CA MET A 1 -31.53 7.86 29.05
C MET A 1 -31.16 6.41 28.91
N ASP A 2 -31.66 5.78 27.85
CA ASP A 2 -31.72 4.31 27.73
C ASP A 2 -30.32 3.70 27.67
N ASP A 3 -30.03 2.81 28.62
CA ASP A 3 -28.78 2.02 28.70
C ASP A 3 -28.56 1.17 27.42
N ASP A 4 -29.61 0.92 26.64
CA ASP A 4 -29.57 0.19 25.36
C ASP A 4 -28.79 0.91 24.26
N ILE A 5 -28.79 2.25 24.23
CA ILE A 5 -28.06 3.01 23.20
C ILE A 5 -26.56 2.95 23.48
N VAL A 6 -26.16 3.09 24.75
CA VAL A 6 -24.74 3.09 25.14
C VAL A 6 -24.09 1.72 24.90
N ASN A 7 -24.80 0.63 25.20
CA ASN A 7 -24.31 -0.73 24.93
C ASN A 7 -24.21 -1.02 23.42
N SER A 8 -25.15 -0.55 22.61
CA SER A 8 -25.07 -0.70 21.14
C SER A 8 -23.89 0.04 20.51
N TYR A 9 -23.49 1.19 21.07
CA TYR A 9 -22.32 1.94 20.58
C TYR A 9 -21.01 1.27 21.00
N ILE A 10 -20.92 0.79 22.24
CA ILE A 10 -19.75 0.09 22.75
C ILE A 10 -19.54 -1.25 22.01
N ASP A 11 -20.61 -2.02 21.78
CA ASP A 11 -20.52 -3.27 21.02
C ASP A 11 -20.11 -3.03 19.57
N TYR A 12 -20.59 -1.95 18.94
CA TYR A 12 -20.21 -1.57 17.58
C TYR A 12 -18.73 -1.18 17.46
N GLU A 13 -18.20 -0.44 18.44
CA GLU A 13 -16.79 -0.04 18.46
C GLU A 13 -15.84 -1.23 18.75
N ILE A 14 -16.23 -2.12 19.66
CA ILE A 14 -15.50 -3.36 19.97
C ILE A 14 -15.48 -4.31 18.76
N VAL A 15 -16.63 -4.54 18.12
CA VAL A 15 -16.71 -5.43 16.96
C VAL A 15 -15.87 -4.90 15.79
N ASN A 16 -15.83 -3.59 15.56
CA ASN A 16 -14.96 -3.01 14.53
C ASN A 16 -13.48 -3.18 14.89
N SER A 17 -13.10 -3.02 16.16
CA SER A 17 -11.72 -3.29 16.62
C SER A 17 -11.27 -4.73 16.34
N ASP A 18 -12.14 -5.72 16.52
CA ASP A 18 -11.83 -7.12 16.20
C ASP A 18 -11.72 -7.36 14.69
N ILE A 19 -12.61 -6.77 13.89
CA ILE A 19 -12.58 -6.87 12.42
C ILE A 19 -11.31 -6.23 11.86
N ASP A 20 -10.98 -5.03 12.34
CA ASP A 20 -9.83 -4.24 11.94
C ASP A 20 -8.52 -4.97 12.28
N TYR A 21 -8.43 -5.55 13.49
CA TYR A 21 -7.31 -6.38 13.91
C TYR A 21 -7.13 -7.62 13.04
N GLU A 22 -8.21 -8.37 12.78
CA GLU A 22 -8.17 -9.57 11.95
C GLU A 22 -7.79 -9.26 10.49
N PHE A 23 -8.27 -8.13 9.96
CA PHE A 23 -7.88 -7.66 8.63
C PHE A 23 -6.38 -7.30 8.56
N ASP A 24 -5.89 -6.51 9.52
CA ASP A 24 -4.47 -6.14 9.59
C ASP A 24 -3.59 -7.39 9.70
N LYS A 25 -3.97 -8.33 10.57
CA LYS A 25 -3.27 -9.61 10.77
C LYS A 25 -3.26 -10.45 9.49
N ALA A 26 -4.39 -10.55 8.79
CA ALA A 26 -4.45 -11.25 7.51
C ALA A 26 -3.48 -10.66 6.48
N CYS A 27 -3.38 -9.33 6.42
CA CYS A 27 -2.42 -8.64 5.56
C CYS A 27 -0.96 -8.88 5.97
N ILE A 28 -0.67 -9.05 7.26
CA ILE A 28 0.67 -9.36 7.78
C ILE A 28 1.05 -10.82 7.50
N GLU A 29 0.13 -11.76 7.72
CA GLU A 29 0.40 -13.20 7.64
C GLU A 29 0.30 -13.73 6.20
N GLY A 30 -0.32 -12.99 5.30
CA GLY A 30 -0.54 -13.45 3.92
C GLY A 30 -1.84 -14.24 3.76
N ASP A 31 -2.79 -14.12 4.68
CA ASP A 31 -4.09 -14.79 4.60
C ASP A 31 -5.01 -14.08 3.61
N ILE A 32 -4.94 -14.51 2.36
CA ILE A 32 -5.76 -14.00 1.25
C ILE A 32 -7.25 -14.17 1.52
N ASN A 33 -7.66 -15.30 2.12
CA ASN A 33 -9.07 -15.59 2.33
C ASN A 33 -9.67 -14.63 3.35
N LYS A 34 -9.00 -14.47 4.49
CA LYS A 34 -9.45 -13.57 5.56
C LYS A 34 -9.40 -12.11 5.11
N MET A 35 -8.34 -11.70 4.41
CA MET A 35 -8.23 -10.35 3.86
C MET A 35 -9.40 -10.06 2.90
N THR A 36 -9.69 -10.97 1.96
CA THR A 36 -10.78 -10.79 0.98
C THR A 36 -12.16 -10.78 1.64
N GLU A 37 -12.36 -11.58 2.68
CA GLU A 37 -13.60 -11.60 3.47
C GLU A 37 -13.88 -10.24 4.15
N LEU A 38 -12.83 -9.57 4.62
CA LEU A 38 -12.94 -8.41 5.50
C LEU A 38 -12.74 -7.06 4.79
N VAL A 39 -12.21 -7.03 3.57
CA VAL A 39 -11.81 -5.79 2.88
C VAL A 39 -12.94 -4.75 2.74
N GLU A 40 -14.19 -5.18 2.53
CA GLU A 40 -15.34 -4.27 2.43
C GLU A 40 -15.90 -3.82 3.79
N ARG A 41 -15.43 -4.41 4.89
CA ARG A 41 -15.91 -4.15 6.26
C ARG A 41 -15.02 -3.18 7.02
N VAL A 42 -13.79 -2.98 6.55
CA VAL A 42 -12.82 -2.07 7.17
C VAL A 42 -12.82 -0.69 6.50
N ASN A 43 -12.44 0.32 7.28
CA ASN A 43 -12.30 1.69 6.77
C ASN A 43 -11.03 1.87 5.92
N SER A 44 -10.87 3.04 5.30
CA SER A 44 -9.69 3.35 4.47
C SER A 44 -8.37 3.28 5.23
N TYR A 45 -8.35 3.67 6.51
CA TYR A 45 -7.16 3.60 7.35
C TYR A 45 -6.59 2.17 7.42
N HIS A 46 -7.45 1.18 7.69
CA HIS A 46 -7.04 -0.23 7.71
C HIS A 46 -6.64 -0.74 6.34
N LYS A 47 -7.30 -0.32 5.25
CA LYS A 47 -6.88 -0.70 3.89
C LYS A 47 -5.48 -0.20 3.56
N HIS A 48 -5.14 1.05 3.89
CA HIS A 48 -3.78 1.58 3.68
C HIS A 48 -2.76 0.88 4.57
N ARG A 49 -3.11 0.63 5.84
CA ARG A 49 -2.25 -0.05 6.80
C ARG A 49 -1.99 -1.51 6.43
N GLY A 50 -3.02 -2.22 5.97
CA GLY A 50 -2.92 -3.56 5.40
C GLY A 50 -2.02 -3.58 4.17
N LEU A 51 -2.14 -2.60 3.27
CA LEU A 51 -1.27 -2.47 2.10
C LEU A 51 0.19 -2.26 2.52
N TYR A 52 0.44 -1.39 3.49
CA TYR A 52 1.76 -1.16 4.07
C TYR A 52 2.37 -2.45 4.63
N TYR A 53 1.60 -3.22 5.42
CA TYR A 53 2.08 -4.48 5.98
C TYR A 53 2.35 -5.53 4.90
N ALA A 54 1.45 -5.69 3.94
CA ALA A 54 1.64 -6.62 2.83
C ALA A 54 2.90 -6.27 2.01
N CYS A 55 3.16 -4.97 1.78
CA CYS A 55 4.39 -4.49 1.13
C CYS A 55 5.65 -4.85 1.92
N GLY A 56 5.65 -4.63 3.23
CA GLY A 56 6.79 -4.99 4.09
C GLY A 56 7.01 -6.50 4.17
N GLN A 57 5.95 -7.31 4.22
CA GLN A 57 6.05 -8.77 4.34
C GLN A 57 6.31 -9.49 3.01
N GLY A 58 6.21 -8.77 1.89
CA GLY A 58 6.43 -9.33 0.56
C GLY A 58 5.23 -10.10 0.01
N HIS A 59 4.00 -9.81 0.46
CA HIS A 59 2.79 -10.53 0.06
C HIS A 59 2.20 -9.95 -1.23
N VAL A 60 2.85 -10.26 -2.36
CA VAL A 60 2.49 -9.73 -3.69
C VAL A 60 1.01 -9.93 -4.04
N GLU A 61 0.43 -11.09 -3.69
CA GLU A 61 -0.95 -11.39 -4.05
C GLU A 61 -1.96 -10.58 -3.24
N ILE A 62 -1.72 -10.35 -1.94
CA ILE A 62 -2.54 -9.44 -1.14
C ILE A 62 -2.51 -8.04 -1.74
N ILE A 63 -1.33 -7.56 -2.16
CA ILE A 63 -1.19 -6.23 -2.76
C ILE A 63 -2.04 -6.10 -4.02
N ARG A 64 -2.00 -7.08 -4.93
CA ARG A 64 -2.83 -7.08 -6.15
C ARG A 64 -4.32 -6.99 -5.83
N LEU A 65 -4.76 -7.72 -4.82
CA LEU A 65 -6.17 -7.77 -4.42
C LEU A 65 -6.61 -6.52 -3.66
N LEU A 66 -5.73 -5.90 -2.86
CA LEU A 66 -6.05 -4.77 -2.00
C LEU A 66 -5.98 -3.42 -2.73
N LEU A 67 -5.10 -3.27 -3.73
CA LEU A 67 -4.91 -2.05 -4.52
C LEU A 67 -6.21 -1.44 -5.11
N PRO A 68 -7.16 -2.23 -5.64
CA PRO A 68 -8.45 -1.71 -6.10
C PRO A 68 -9.27 -1.02 -5.00
N HIS A 69 -9.14 -1.47 -3.74
CA HIS A 69 -9.95 -1.00 -2.61
C HIS A 69 -9.34 0.20 -1.87
N VAL A 70 -8.08 0.59 -2.13
CA VAL A 70 -7.49 1.79 -1.54
C VAL A 70 -7.84 3.04 -2.35
N ASP A 71 -8.04 4.16 -1.68
CA ASP A 71 -8.36 5.43 -2.34
C ASP A 71 -7.13 6.10 -2.95
N GLN A 72 -5.97 5.89 -2.33
CA GLN A 72 -4.66 6.38 -2.77
C GLN A 72 -3.58 5.39 -2.35
N VAL A 73 -2.52 5.26 -3.14
CA VAL A 73 -1.33 4.51 -2.70
C VAL A 73 -0.34 5.52 -2.12
N GLY A 74 -0.18 5.48 -0.80
CA GLY A 74 0.75 6.33 -0.06
C GLY A 74 2.20 5.94 -0.28
N ILE A 75 3.10 6.92 -0.17
CA ILE A 75 4.55 6.74 -0.36
C ILE A 75 5.16 5.78 0.67
N GLU A 76 4.51 5.63 1.82
CA GLU A 76 4.91 4.75 2.93
C GLU A 76 4.96 3.29 2.48
N SER A 77 4.02 2.87 1.62
CA SER A 77 3.99 1.50 1.07
C SER A 77 5.16 1.25 0.12
N LEU A 78 5.56 2.27 -0.66
CA LEU A 78 6.76 2.19 -1.49
C LEU A 78 8.03 2.15 -0.64
N ASN A 79 8.14 3.03 0.36
CA ASN A 79 9.30 3.13 1.23
C ASN A 79 9.56 1.82 1.98
N ILE A 80 8.52 1.20 2.55
CA ILE A 80 8.69 -0.07 3.26
C ILE A 80 9.08 -1.22 2.32
N ALA A 81 8.56 -1.25 1.09
CA ALA A 81 8.98 -2.22 0.08
C ALA A 81 10.46 -2.04 -0.33
N CYS A 82 10.92 -0.78 -0.44
CA CYS A 82 12.31 -0.45 -0.73
C CYS A 82 13.29 -0.89 0.38
N HIS A 83 12.84 -0.99 1.63
CA HIS A 83 13.65 -1.47 2.75
C HIS A 83 13.79 -3.00 2.82
N MET A 84 13.02 -3.74 2.01
CA MET A 84 13.14 -5.18 1.79
C MET A 84 13.37 -6.03 3.06
N PRO A 85 12.51 -5.95 4.08
CA PRO A 85 12.89 -6.43 5.41
C PRO A 85 12.96 -7.97 5.53
N PHE A 86 12.26 -8.74 4.67
CA PHE A 86 12.03 -10.18 4.93
C PHE A 86 12.11 -11.16 3.73
N LYS A 87 12.31 -10.71 2.48
CA LYS A 87 12.18 -11.56 1.27
C LYS A 87 13.30 -11.30 0.24
N PRO A 88 13.48 -12.15 -0.79
CA PRO A 88 14.44 -11.89 -1.87
C PRO A 88 14.10 -10.60 -2.65
N VAL A 89 15.12 -9.97 -3.24
CA VAL A 89 15.00 -8.71 -4.00
C VAL A 89 13.93 -8.78 -5.09
N ASP A 90 13.85 -9.89 -5.83
CA ASP A 90 12.87 -10.09 -6.91
C ASP A 90 11.42 -9.93 -6.45
N CYS A 91 11.12 -10.32 -5.21
CA CYS A 91 9.81 -10.14 -4.61
C CYS A 91 9.46 -8.64 -4.49
N TYR A 92 10.41 -7.84 -3.99
CA TYR A 92 10.21 -6.41 -3.81
C TYR A 92 10.24 -5.65 -5.13
N VAL A 93 11.01 -6.11 -6.12
CA VAL A 93 10.93 -5.59 -7.49
C VAL A 93 9.51 -5.74 -8.05
N ALA A 94 8.87 -6.90 -7.85
CA ALA A 94 7.50 -7.11 -8.29
C ALA A 94 6.49 -6.20 -7.55
N ILE A 95 6.68 -5.99 -6.25
CA ILE A 95 5.84 -5.10 -5.45
C ILE A 95 5.97 -3.64 -5.90
N ILE A 96 7.19 -3.15 -6.04
CA ILE A 96 7.46 -1.77 -6.42
C ILE A 96 6.89 -1.48 -7.81
N LYS A 97 7.00 -2.41 -8.76
CA LYS A 97 6.33 -2.31 -10.06
C LYS A 97 4.82 -2.14 -9.91
N LEU A 98 4.17 -3.02 -9.12
CA LEU A 98 2.74 -2.95 -8.89
C LEU A 98 2.29 -1.62 -8.29
N LEU A 99 3.03 -1.07 -7.33
CA LEU A 99 2.71 0.21 -6.71
C LEU A 99 2.87 1.36 -7.71
N LEU A 100 4.01 1.43 -8.40
CA LEU A 100 4.34 2.51 -9.34
C LEU A 100 3.45 2.54 -10.59
N GLU A 101 2.96 1.39 -11.02
CA GLU A 101 2.06 1.24 -12.18
C GLU A 101 0.59 1.47 -11.80
N HIS A 102 0.26 1.54 -10.51
CA HIS A 102 -1.12 1.72 -10.07
C HIS A 102 -1.59 3.16 -10.29
N THR A 103 -2.77 3.34 -10.86
CA THR A 103 -3.31 4.67 -11.25
C THR A 103 -3.54 5.61 -10.06
N LYS A 104 -3.69 5.06 -8.85
CA LYS A 104 -3.89 5.81 -7.60
C LYS A 104 -2.58 6.13 -6.85
N PHE A 105 -1.42 5.86 -7.45
CA PHE A 105 -0.13 6.15 -6.84
C PHE A 105 0.27 7.61 -7.08
N ASP A 106 0.63 8.32 -6.01
CA ASP A 106 1.10 9.71 -6.11
C ASP A 106 2.59 9.74 -6.48
N THR A 107 2.84 9.94 -7.77
CA THR A 107 4.17 10.00 -8.34
C THR A 107 4.95 11.27 -7.98
N THR A 108 4.26 12.34 -7.57
CA THR A 108 4.86 13.66 -7.32
C THR A 108 5.85 13.65 -6.16
N ASN A 109 5.54 12.87 -5.13
CA ASN A 109 6.35 12.77 -3.91
C ASN A 109 7.46 11.70 -3.99
N THR A 110 7.43 10.85 -5.03
CA THR A 110 8.38 9.73 -5.18
C THR A 110 9.82 10.20 -5.41
N LEU A 111 9.98 11.37 -6.06
CA LEU A 111 11.25 12.00 -6.41
C LEU A 111 12.09 12.40 -5.19
N PHE A 112 11.44 12.82 -4.11
CA PHE A 112 12.14 13.37 -2.93
C PHE A 112 12.53 12.31 -1.92
N THR A 113 11.73 11.25 -1.79
CA THR A 113 11.89 10.29 -0.69
C THR A 113 12.78 9.11 -1.04
N THR A 114 12.86 8.74 -2.33
CA THR A 114 13.51 7.50 -2.75
C THR A 114 14.96 7.66 -3.25
N ARG A 115 15.36 8.89 -3.58
CA ARG A 115 16.67 9.20 -4.19
C ARG A 115 17.86 8.79 -3.32
N ASP A 116 17.75 8.98 -2.01
CA ASP A 116 18.83 8.72 -1.06
C ASP A 116 18.70 7.36 -0.34
N LEU A 117 17.70 6.54 -0.70
CA LEU A 117 17.52 5.23 -0.06
C LEU A 117 18.62 4.24 -0.48
N PRO A 118 19.30 3.58 0.47
CA PRO A 118 20.20 2.49 0.15
C PRO A 118 19.38 1.27 -0.29
N VAL A 119 19.30 1.03 -1.60
CA VAL A 119 18.57 -0.09 -2.21
C VAL A 119 19.45 -0.79 -3.25
N PRO A 120 19.16 -2.07 -3.59
CA PRO A 120 19.84 -2.79 -4.66
C PRO A 120 19.73 -2.07 -6.00
N ALA A 121 20.70 -2.33 -6.88
CA ALA A 121 20.77 -1.70 -8.19
C ALA A 121 19.50 -1.97 -9.03
N GLU A 122 18.89 -3.13 -8.88
CA GLU A 122 17.65 -3.52 -9.58
C GLU A 122 16.48 -2.60 -9.21
N ILE A 123 16.30 -2.33 -7.91
CA ILE A 123 15.27 -1.41 -7.42
C ILE A 123 15.62 0.02 -7.81
N ARG A 124 16.90 0.40 -7.71
CA ARG A 124 17.38 1.73 -8.10
C ARG A 124 17.06 2.02 -9.56
N ASN A 125 17.40 1.11 -10.46
CA ASN A 125 17.12 1.22 -11.89
C ASN A 125 15.61 1.34 -12.17
N LEU A 126 14.78 0.59 -11.45
CA LEU A 126 13.32 0.64 -11.61
C LEU A 126 12.76 2.02 -11.21
N LEU A 127 13.21 2.56 -10.07
CA LEU A 127 12.82 3.88 -9.60
C LEU A 127 13.27 4.96 -10.60
N ASP A 128 14.53 4.92 -11.03
CA ASP A 128 15.08 5.90 -11.97
C ASP A 128 14.34 5.87 -13.32
N GLN A 129 14.01 4.68 -13.84
CA GLN A 129 13.22 4.53 -15.07
C GLN A 129 11.84 5.18 -14.97
N HIS A 130 11.17 5.01 -13.83
CA HIS A 130 9.87 5.62 -13.59
C HIS A 130 9.98 7.15 -13.50
N MET A 131 11.03 7.67 -12.84
CA MET A 131 11.31 9.10 -12.77
C MET A 131 11.53 9.72 -14.16
N PHE A 132 12.37 9.10 -15.01
CA PHE A 132 12.60 9.59 -16.37
C PHE A 132 11.31 9.62 -17.21
N ALA A 133 10.43 8.63 -17.02
CA ALA A 133 9.13 8.62 -17.69
C ALA A 133 8.28 9.84 -17.29
N LEU A 134 8.26 10.21 -16.01
CA LEU A 134 7.54 11.38 -15.50
C LEU A 134 8.10 12.70 -16.05
N ASP A 135 9.42 12.88 -16.01
CA ASP A 135 10.09 14.08 -16.54
C ASP A 135 9.79 14.29 -18.03
N SER A 136 9.78 13.19 -18.81
CA SER A 136 9.44 13.23 -20.23
C SER A 136 7.98 13.63 -20.49
N LEU A 137 7.04 13.20 -19.64
CA LEU A 137 5.63 13.57 -19.72
C LEU A 137 5.41 15.04 -19.38
N GLU A 138 6.13 15.56 -18.37
CA GLU A 138 6.06 16.97 -17.98
C GLU A 138 6.64 17.88 -19.07
N TYR A 139 7.79 17.50 -19.65
CA TYR A 139 8.37 18.21 -20.80
C TYR A 139 7.40 18.30 -21.98
N ASN A 140 6.73 17.19 -22.34
CA ASN A 140 5.76 17.16 -23.44
C ASN A 140 4.52 18.02 -23.16
N LYS A 141 4.05 18.10 -21.91
CA LYS A 141 2.94 18.98 -21.53
C LYS A 141 3.29 20.46 -21.75
N ASN A 142 4.51 20.86 -21.42
CA ASN A 142 4.97 22.26 -21.48
C ASN A 142 5.30 22.76 -22.89
N ILE A 143 5.36 21.88 -23.90
CA ILE A 143 5.57 22.25 -25.32
C ILE A 143 4.25 22.42 -26.09
N LEU A 144 3.19 21.76 -25.62
CA LEU A 144 1.88 21.73 -26.28
C LEU A 144 0.88 22.77 -25.71
N THR A 145 1.32 23.62 -24.79
CA THR A 145 0.57 24.74 -24.17
C THR A 145 1.26 26.06 -24.46
#